data_AF-A0A935SP75-F1
#
_entry.id   AF-A0A935SP75-F1
#
_cell.length_a   1.000
_cell.length_b   1.000
_cell.length_c   1.000
_cell.angle_alpha   90.00
_cell.angle_beta   90.00
_cell.angle_gamma   90.00
#
_symmetry.space_group_name_H-M   'P 1'
#
loop_
_entity.id
_entity.type
_entity.pdbx_description
1 polymer ?
#
loop_
_entity_poly.entity_id
_entity_poly.type
_entity_poly.pdbx_seq_one_letter_code
_entity_poly.pdbx_strand_id
1 'polypeptide(L)'
;MRYTPEVWAAKRAKGIWRFLLFDGILITGGPFAVILQVVGYFLFPGEAQSFGQYFADSTTWLRFMLHGTLFGLIMGFINWRRNEREFTTQNTGK
;
A
#
# COMPACT_ATOMS: atom_id res chain seq x y z
N MET A 1 9.45 2.99 -3.39
CA MET A 1 9.56 3.49 -4.78
C MET A 1 10.31 4.82 -4.80
N ARG A 2 11.27 4.95 -5.71
CA ARG A 2 11.93 6.22 -6.06
C ARG A 2 11.47 6.60 -7.45
N TYR A 3 11.15 7.86 -7.65
CA TYR A 3 10.75 8.39 -8.96
C TYR A 3 11.84 9.31 -9.50
N THR A 4 11.92 9.42 -10.83
CA THR A 4 12.72 10.49 -11.43
C THR A 4 12.07 11.85 -11.12
N PRO A 5 12.82 12.96 -11.18
CA PRO A 5 12.29 14.28 -10.86
C PRO A 5 11.06 14.66 -11.70
N GLU A 6 11.03 14.29 -12.97
CA GLU A 6 9.93 14.58 -13.90
C GLU A 6 8.66 13.82 -13.52
N VAL A 7 8.81 12.53 -13.21
CA VAL A 7 7.71 11.67 -12.77
C VAL A 7 7.20 12.11 -11.40
N TRP A 8 8.10 12.49 -10.50
CA TRP A 8 7.73 13.01 -9.19
C TRP A 8 6.95 14.32 -9.30
N ALA A 9 7.41 15.27 -10.13
CA ALA A 9 6.71 16.54 -10.34
C ALA A 9 5.27 16.32 -10.84
N ALA A 10 5.08 15.41 -11.79
CA ALA A 10 3.75 15.06 -12.30
C ALA A 10 2.85 14.41 -11.25
N LYS A 11 3.40 13.55 -10.37
CA LYS A 11 2.66 12.93 -9.26
C LYS A 11 2.34 13.93 -8.16
N ARG A 12 3.30 14.78 -7.79
CA ARG A 12 3.16 15.85 -6.80
C ARG A 12 2.06 16.82 -7.18
N ALA A 13 2.02 17.25 -8.44
CA ALA A 13 1.01 18.17 -8.96
C ALA A 13 -0.43 17.63 -8.84
N LYS A 14 -0.59 16.29 -8.85
CA LYS A 14 -1.89 15.62 -8.69
C LYS A 14 -2.33 15.51 -7.21
N GLY A 15 -1.47 15.89 -6.27
CA GLY A 15 -1.75 15.94 -4.84
C GLY A 15 -1.49 14.64 -4.08
N ILE A 16 -1.27 14.78 -2.78
CA ILE A 16 -0.90 13.68 -1.87
C ILE A 16 -1.99 12.60 -1.77
N TRP A 17 -3.27 12.98 -1.75
CA TRP A 17 -4.37 12.02 -1.62
C TRP A 17 -4.44 11.01 -2.78
N ARG A 18 -4.25 11.49 -4.01
CA ARG A 18 -4.21 10.60 -5.19
C ARG A 18 -3.00 9.68 -5.12
N PHE A 19 -1.85 10.18 -4.68
CA PHE A 19 -0.67 9.35 -4.49
C PHE A 19 -0.89 8.28 -3.40
N LEU A 20 -1.46 8.65 -2.25
CA LEU A 20 -1.75 7.71 -1.17
C LEU A 20 -2.73 6.62 -1.61
N LEU A 21 -3.75 6.97 -2.40
CA LEU A 21 -4.69 6.00 -2.93
C LEU A 21 -4.03 5.06 -3.96
N PHE A 22 -3.41 5.59 -5.00
CA PHE A 22 -2.88 4.78 -6.10
C PHE A 22 -1.54 4.12 -5.74
N ASP A 23 -0.53 4.91 -5.36
CA ASP A 23 0.81 4.40 -5.09
C ASP A 23 0.90 3.76 -3.69
N GLY A 24 0.17 4.31 -2.72
CA GLY A 24 0.08 3.76 -1.37
C GLY A 24 -0.80 2.51 -1.30
N ILE A 25 -2.12 2.68 -1.35
CA ILE A 25 -3.09 1.61 -1.12
C ILE A 25 -3.08 0.59 -2.27
N LEU A 26 -3.25 1.01 -3.51
CA LEU A 26 -3.43 0.05 -4.62
C LEU A 26 -2.12 -0.67 -5.00
N ILE A 27 -1.02 0.07 -5.16
CA ILE A 27 0.25 -0.50 -5.62
C ILE A 27 1.04 -1.15 -4.48
N THR A 28 1.03 -0.57 -3.28
CA THR A 28 1.83 -1.11 -2.15
C THR A 28 0.98 -1.94 -1.19
N GLY A 29 -0.18 -1.42 -0.79
CA GLY A 29 -1.10 -2.05 0.14
C GLY A 29 -1.79 -3.31 -0.41
N GLY A 30 -2.29 -3.27 -1.63
CA GLY A 30 -3.03 -4.36 -2.26
C GLY A 30 -2.23 -5.66 -2.30
N PRO A 31 -1.03 -5.70 -2.91
CA PRO A 31 -0.19 -6.89 -2.92
C PRO A 31 0.16 -7.40 -1.51
N PHE A 32 0.46 -6.49 -0.58
CA PHE A 32 0.73 -6.85 0.81
C PHE A 32 -0.48 -7.53 1.48
N ALA A 33 -1.68 -6.98 1.28
CA ALA A 33 -2.92 -7.56 1.80
C ALA A 33 -3.17 -8.96 1.22
N VAL A 34 -2.94 -9.16 -0.08
CA VAL A 34 -3.07 -10.49 -0.73
C VAL A 34 -2.11 -11.49 -0.10
N ILE A 35 -0.85 -11.11 0.11
CA ILE A 35 0.15 -11.97 0.74
C ILE A 35 -0.29 -12.35 2.16
N LEU A 36 -0.67 -11.37 2.98
CA LEU A 36 -1.14 -11.65 4.34
C LEU A 36 -2.42 -12.48 4.36
N GLN A 37 -3.28 -12.34 3.36
CA GLN A 37 -4.50 -13.13 3.26
C GLN A 37 -4.21 -14.60 3.02
N VAL A 38 -3.29 -14.90 2.11
CA VAL A 38 -2.84 -16.26 1.81
C VAL A 38 -2.08 -16.84 3.01
N VAL A 39 -1.16 -16.08 3.59
CA VAL A 39 -0.42 -16.51 4.79
C VAL A 39 -1.36 -16.76 5.97
N GLY A 40 -2.36 -15.89 6.15
CA GLY A 40 -3.36 -15.99 7.22
C GLY A 40 -4.17 -17.28 7.16
N TYR A 41 -4.48 -17.77 5.95
CA TYR A 41 -5.15 -19.06 5.75
C TYR A 41 -4.32 -20.23 6.28
N PHE A 42 -3.01 -20.23 6.02
CA PHE A 42 -2.13 -21.33 6.43
C PHE A 42 -1.68 -21.26 7.90
N LEU A 43 -1.51 -20.06 8.46
CA LEU A 43 -0.99 -19.89 9.82
C LEU A 43 -2.07 -19.90 10.91
N PHE A 44 -3.30 -19.52 10.56
CA PHE A 44 -4.41 -19.45 11.51
C PHE A 44 -5.61 -20.26 10.99
N PRO A 45 -5.45 -21.57 10.77
CA PRO A 45 -6.60 -22.39 10.42
C PRO A 45 -7.57 -22.38 11.61
N GLY A 46 -8.66 -21.61 11.50
CA GLY A 46 -9.83 -21.84 12.33
C GLY A 46 -10.32 -23.25 12.04
N GLU A 47 -10.69 -23.99 13.09
CA GLU A 47 -11.07 -25.40 13.03
C GLU A 47 -11.91 -25.73 11.77
N ALA A 48 -11.40 -26.64 10.94
CA ALA A 48 -12.06 -27.23 9.77
C ALA A 48 -12.60 -26.28 8.68
N GLN A 49 -12.14 -25.03 8.59
CA GLN A 49 -12.58 -24.11 7.53
C GLN A 49 -11.93 -24.45 6.17
N SER A 50 -12.73 -24.75 5.15
CA SER A 50 -12.24 -24.93 3.77
C SER A 50 -11.76 -23.60 3.17
N PHE A 51 -10.91 -23.66 2.14
CA PHE A 51 -10.45 -22.47 1.40
C PHE A 51 -11.62 -21.58 0.97
N GLY A 52 -12.67 -22.16 0.38
CA GLY A 52 -13.85 -21.39 -0.06
C GLY A 52 -14.58 -20.69 1.09
N GLN A 53 -14.70 -21.35 2.24
CA GLN A 53 -15.35 -20.76 3.42
C GLN A 53 -14.52 -19.62 4.03
N TYR A 54 -13.19 -19.76 4.08
CA TYR A 54 -12.29 -18.72 4.58
C TYR A 54 -12.39 -17.44 3.74
N PHE A 55 -12.38 -17.57 2.40
CA PHE A 55 -12.51 -16.44 1.48
C PHE A 55 -13.95 -15.92 1.31
N ALA A 56 -14.95 -16.61 1.85
CA ALA A 56 -16.33 -16.13 1.91
C ALA A 56 -16.64 -15.35 3.21
N ASP A 57 -15.81 -15.49 4.24
CA ASP A 57 -16.01 -14.81 5.53
C ASP A 57 -15.79 -13.29 5.43
N SER A 58 -16.75 -12.51 5.93
CA SER A 58 -16.68 -11.06 5.97
C SER A 58 -15.55 -10.53 6.84
N THR A 59 -15.17 -11.27 7.89
CA THR A 59 -14.05 -10.92 8.78
C THR A 59 -12.72 -11.00 8.03
N THR A 60 -12.58 -12.00 7.16
CA THR A 60 -11.43 -12.18 6.27
C THR A 60 -11.29 -10.96 5.34
N TRP A 61 -12.37 -10.54 4.69
CA TRP A 61 -12.36 -9.35 3.82
C TRP A 61 -12.13 -8.04 4.58
N LEU A 62 -12.66 -7.91 5.80
CA LEU A 62 -12.40 -6.74 6.63
C LEU A 62 -10.91 -6.63 6.98
N ARG A 63 -10.29 -7.75 7.36
CA ARG A 63 -8.83 -7.82 7.60
C ARG A 63 -8.06 -7.50 6.34
N PHE A 64 -8.44 -8.05 5.18
CA PHE A 64 -7.82 -7.72 3.90
C PHE A 64 -7.80 -6.20 3.64
N MET A 65 -8.96 -5.56 3.75
CA MET A 65 -9.10 -4.12 3.52
C MET A 65 -8.30 -3.30 4.54
N LEU A 66 -8.28 -3.74 5.80
CA LEU A 66 -7.49 -3.09 6.85
C LEU A 66 -5.99 -3.19 6.56
N HIS A 67 -5.48 -4.38 6.24
CA HIS A 67 -4.07 -4.57 5.91
C HIS A 67 -3.69 -3.72 4.69
N GLY A 68 -4.47 -3.77 3.61
CA GLY A 68 -4.18 -3.03 2.40
C GLY A 68 -4.22 -1.52 2.59
N THR A 69 -5.24 -1.04 3.30
CA THR A 69 -5.40 0.40 3.55
C THR A 69 -4.34 0.91 4.51
N LEU A 70 -4.19 0.28 5.69
CA LEU A 70 -3.28 0.77 6.72
C LEU A 70 -1.82 0.69 6.27
N PHE A 71 -1.38 -0.47 5.77
CA PHE A 71 -0.01 -0.62 5.27
C PHE A 71 0.23 0.27 4.06
N GLY A 72 -0.74 0.35 3.13
CA GLY A 72 -0.66 1.19 1.95
C GLY A 72 -0.53 2.68 2.28
N LEU A 73 -1.30 3.18 3.26
CA LEU A 73 -1.21 4.57 3.70
C LEU A 73 0.14 4.86 4.38
N ILE A 74 0.62 3.97 5.27
CA ILE A 74 1.92 4.13 5.94
C ILE A 74 3.04 4.18 4.91
N MET A 75 3.12 3.16 4.05
CA MET A 75 4.17 3.07 3.03
C MET A 75 4.04 4.17 1.98
N GLY A 76 2.81 4.52 1.59
CA GLY A 76 2.53 5.66 0.71
C GLY A 76 3.05 6.96 1.29
N PHE A 77 2.79 7.25 2.56
CA PHE A 77 3.28 8.46 3.21
C PHE A 77 4.81 8.49 3.34
N ILE A 78 5.43 7.37 3.73
CA ILE A 78 6.90 7.25 3.80
C ILE A 78 7.52 7.50 2.41
N ASN A 79 6.96 6.87 1.36
CA ASN A 79 7.43 7.06 -0.01
C ASN A 79 7.23 8.50 -0.47
N TRP A 80 6.09 9.13 -0.18
CA TRP A 80 5.84 10.52 -0.52
C TRP A 80 6.86 11.45 0.12
N ARG A 81 7.09 11.31 1.44
CA ARG A 81 8.05 12.12 2.19
C ARG A 81 9.48 11.94 1.70
N ARG A 82 9.87 10.71 1.34
CA ARG A 82 11.20 10.45 0.76
C ARG A 82 11.39 11.17 -0.57
N ASN A 83 10.43 11.05 -1.49
CA ASN A 83 10.55 11.67 -2.81
C ASN A 83 10.45 13.20 -2.74
N GLU A 84 9.63 13.78 -1.85
CA GLU A 84 9.66 15.24 -1.60
C GLU A 84 11.05 15.72 -1.17
N ARG A 85 11.69 15.02 -0.22
CA ARG A 85 13.03 15.37 0.26
C ARG A 85 14.05 15.31 -0.87
N GLU A 86 14.09 14.19 -1.59
CA GLU A 86 15.01 14.00 -2.73
C GLU A 86 14.81 15.09 -3.80
N PHE A 87 13.57 15.46 -4.11
CA PHE A 87 13.25 16.52 -5.07
C PHE A 87 13.68 17.91 -4.59
N THR A 88 13.48 18.25 -3.31
CA THR A 88 13.94 19.54 -2.77
C THR A 88 15.46 19.67 -2.79
N THR A 89 16.20 18.63 -2.37
CA THR A 89 17.66 18.65 -2.32
C THR A 89 18.27 18.84 -3.71
N GLN A 90 17.71 18.21 -4.74
CA GLN A 90 18.19 18.36 -6.12
C GLN A 90 17.95 19.76 -6.72
N ASN A 91 16.92 20.46 -6.25
CA ASN A 91 16.60 21.81 -6.73
C ASN A 91 17.30 22.93 -5.95
N THR A 92 17.71 22.70 -4.70
CA THR A 92 18.50 23.66 -3.91
C THR A 92 20.01 23.51 -4.07
N GLY A 93 20.47 22.40 -4.66
CA GLY A 93 21.88 22.16 -4.98
C GLY A 93 22.30 22.62 -6.38
N LYS A 94 21.41 23.32 -7.09
CA LYS A 94 21.68 24.09 -8.31
C LYS A 94 21.54 25.57 -7.98
#